data_AF-E3PVS6-F1
#
_entry.id   AF-E3PVS6-F1
#
_cell.length_a   1.000
_cell.length_b   1.000
_cell.length_c   1.000
_cell.angle_alpha   90.00
_cell.angle_beta   90.00
_cell.angle_gamma   90.00
#
_symmetry.space_group_name_H-M   'P 1'
#
loop_
_entity.id
_entity.type
_entity.pdbx_description
1 polymer ?
#
loop_
_entity_poly.entity_id
_entity_poly.type
_entity_poly.pdbx_seq_one_letter_code
_entity_poly.pdbx_strand_id
1 'polypeptide(L)'
;MEIKLRLKELGIKLLEFAKELDISRPTLDNYIALYEKGENLPSEKYQIIFESLFDDEIETKEEFQDVLDRYHHLIQRDKILGVKDLSVERTDLLSDLIGLITKDIESEDYCKDIYAFINMLVRSYKEVPTYRRFSDYFLYLNGKKDINDIVEEDKAFYGNFYDLMKKDTEDRLVDDSGLFDLFEKRVNEILIKQNEQEEDLTEKVMKEKFDELVRKAIKDKIKQGYDVKDIDPETLFDSIDLSKI
;
A
#
# COMPACT_ATOMS: atom_id res chain seq x y z
N MET A 1 -8.42 18.05 -33.33
CA MET A 1 -8.17 19.32 -32.62
C MET A 1 -6.66 19.53 -32.55
N GLU A 2 -6.14 20.75 -32.71
CA GLU A 2 -4.71 21.04 -32.52
C GLU A 2 -4.49 21.61 -31.11
N ILE A 3 -4.06 20.76 -30.17
CA ILE A 3 -3.92 21.11 -28.74
C ILE A 3 -2.93 22.26 -28.55
N LYS A 4 -1.81 22.24 -29.28
CA LYS A 4 -0.78 23.29 -29.16
C LYS A 4 -1.29 24.66 -29.60
N LEU A 5 -2.18 24.71 -30.59
CA LEU A 5 -2.82 25.95 -31.01
C LEU A 5 -3.84 26.41 -29.96
N ARG A 6 -4.71 25.52 -29.49
CA ARG A 6 -5.71 25.85 -28.46
C ARG A 6 -5.07 26.40 -27.19
N LEU A 7 -4.01 25.76 -26.67
CA LEU A 7 -3.26 26.27 -25.52
C LEU A 7 -2.68 27.68 -25.76
N LYS A 8 -2.20 27.93 -26.99
CA LYS A 8 -1.67 29.25 -27.36
C LYS A 8 -2.77 30.31 -27.45
N GLU A 9 -3.95 29.97 -27.96
CA GLU A 9 -5.12 30.85 -28.01
C GLU A 9 -5.60 31.23 -26.60
N LEU A 10 -5.57 30.28 -25.67
CA LEU A 10 -5.84 30.50 -24.25
C LEU A 10 -4.68 31.20 -23.50
N GLY A 11 -3.56 31.50 -24.19
CA GLY A 11 -2.41 32.17 -23.62
C GLY A 11 -1.63 31.34 -22.60
N ILE A 12 -1.74 30.01 -22.65
CA ILE A 12 -1.07 29.06 -21.75
C ILE A 12 0.22 28.59 -22.39
N LYS A 13 1.33 28.69 -21.65
CA LYS A 13 2.62 28.21 -22.13
C LYS A 13 2.68 26.70 -22.00
N LEU A 14 3.19 26.08 -23.04
CA LEU A 14 3.41 24.65 -23.14
C LEU A 14 4.30 24.09 -21.99
N LEU A 15 5.29 24.87 -21.52
CA LEU A 15 6.11 24.50 -20.36
C LEU A 15 5.34 24.57 -19.03
N GLU A 16 4.49 25.57 -18.89
CA GLU A 16 3.62 25.78 -17.72
C GLU A 16 2.60 24.66 -17.62
N PHE A 17 1.92 24.33 -18.73
CA PHE A 17 1.01 23.20 -18.81
C PHE A 17 1.66 21.86 -18.42
N ALA A 18 2.89 21.60 -18.89
CA ALA A 18 3.62 20.39 -18.50
C ALA A 18 3.89 20.33 -16.98
N LYS A 19 4.21 21.49 -16.40
CA LYS A 19 4.50 21.64 -14.98
C LYS A 19 3.24 21.43 -14.14
N GLU A 20 2.11 22.01 -14.55
CA GLU A 20 0.83 21.81 -13.86
C GLU A 20 0.39 20.33 -13.90
N LEU A 21 0.69 19.62 -14.98
CA LEU A 21 0.44 18.18 -15.08
C LEU A 21 1.51 17.29 -14.42
N ASP A 22 2.56 17.83 -13.78
CA ASP A 22 3.69 17.08 -13.17
C ASP A 22 4.29 16.01 -14.13
N ILE A 23 4.42 16.36 -15.41
CA ILE A 23 5.03 15.52 -16.46
C ILE A 23 6.17 16.24 -17.17
N SER A 24 7.07 15.44 -17.75
CA SER A 24 8.17 16.00 -18.56
C SER A 24 7.65 16.62 -19.85
N ARG A 25 8.38 17.60 -20.37
CA ARG A 25 8.07 18.22 -21.67
C ARG A 25 8.00 17.19 -22.82
N PRO A 26 8.95 16.25 -22.96
CA PRO A 26 8.84 15.17 -23.94
C PRO A 26 7.60 14.29 -23.75
N THR A 27 7.23 13.97 -22.50
CA THR A 27 6.02 13.18 -22.20
C THR A 27 4.76 13.91 -22.67
N LEU A 28 4.66 15.20 -22.37
CA LEU A 28 3.54 16.02 -22.82
C LEU A 28 3.47 16.08 -24.36
N ASP A 29 4.60 16.29 -25.04
CA ASP A 29 4.64 16.32 -26.50
C ASP A 29 4.20 14.98 -27.12
N ASN A 30 4.56 13.86 -26.50
CA ASN A 30 4.10 12.54 -26.90
C ASN A 30 2.59 12.35 -26.66
N TYR A 31 2.08 12.74 -25.49
CA TYR A 31 0.65 12.61 -25.17
C TYR A 31 -0.23 13.46 -26.07
N ILE A 32 0.19 14.70 -26.37
CA ILE A 32 -0.48 15.53 -27.37
C ILE A 32 -0.54 14.82 -28.72
N ALA A 33 0.59 14.29 -29.20
CA ALA A 33 0.65 13.63 -30.50
C ALA A 33 -0.22 12.36 -30.58
N LEU A 34 -0.36 11.61 -29.48
CA LEU A 34 -1.27 10.45 -29.42
C LEU A 34 -2.73 10.90 -29.41
N TYR A 35 -3.07 11.87 -28.56
CA TYR A 35 -4.44 12.38 -28.44
C TYR A 35 -4.95 12.99 -29.75
N GLU A 36 -4.13 13.79 -30.43
CA GLU A 36 -4.47 14.43 -31.71
C GLU A 36 -4.72 13.41 -32.84
N LYS A 37 -4.16 12.20 -32.73
CA LYS A 37 -4.40 11.07 -33.65
C LYS A 37 -5.62 10.22 -33.28
N GLY A 38 -6.28 10.51 -32.15
CA GLY A 38 -7.35 9.68 -31.60
C GLY A 38 -6.85 8.36 -31.01
N GLU A 39 -5.56 8.29 -30.64
CA GLU A 39 -4.99 7.13 -29.94
C GLU A 39 -5.11 7.31 -28.42
N ASN A 40 -5.30 6.21 -27.69
CA ASN A 40 -5.34 6.23 -26.23
C ASN A 40 -3.96 6.55 -25.64
N LEU A 41 -3.95 7.38 -24.60
CA LEU A 41 -2.76 7.68 -23.81
C LEU A 41 -2.35 6.43 -23.01
N PRO A 42 -1.04 6.22 -22.78
CA PRO A 42 -0.56 5.12 -21.96
C PRO A 42 -1.03 5.14 -20.50
N SER A 43 -1.50 6.30 -20.01
CA SER A 43 -2.00 6.47 -18.66
C SER A 43 -3.47 6.85 -18.70
N GLU A 44 -4.30 6.02 -18.08
CA GLU A 44 -5.74 6.26 -17.90
C GLU A 44 -6.03 7.59 -17.20
N LYS A 45 -5.22 7.95 -16.18
CA LYS A 45 -5.35 9.25 -15.49
C LYS A 45 -5.18 10.42 -16.45
N TYR A 46 -4.12 10.39 -17.27
CA TYR A 46 -3.88 11.46 -18.23
C TYR A 46 -4.85 11.41 -19.41
N GLN A 47 -5.39 10.24 -19.78
CA GLN A 47 -6.47 10.13 -20.75
C GLN A 47 -7.68 10.97 -20.27
N ILE A 48 -8.17 10.73 -19.05
CA ILE A 48 -9.32 11.45 -18.47
C ILE A 48 -9.03 12.95 -18.37
N ILE A 49 -7.82 13.33 -17.96
CA ILE A 49 -7.40 14.73 -17.86
C ILE A 49 -7.46 15.41 -19.24
N PHE A 50 -6.94 14.77 -20.29
CA PHE A 50 -6.94 15.33 -21.64
C PHE A 50 -8.35 15.41 -22.20
N GLU A 51 -9.17 14.37 -22.02
CA GLU A 51 -10.58 14.37 -22.41
C GLU A 51 -11.35 15.52 -21.76
N SER A 52 -11.11 15.76 -20.46
CA SER A 52 -11.78 16.83 -19.72
C SER A 52 -11.29 18.22 -20.10
N LEU A 53 -9.98 18.41 -20.30
CA LEU A 53 -9.40 19.71 -20.63
C LEU A 53 -9.66 20.14 -22.07
N PHE A 54 -9.77 19.16 -22.96
CA PHE A 54 -9.96 19.40 -24.39
C PHE A 54 -11.37 19.04 -24.87
N ASP A 55 -12.32 18.95 -23.95
CA ASP A 55 -13.76 18.93 -24.26
C ASP A 55 -14.13 20.18 -25.09
N ASP A 56 -15.05 20.02 -26.02
CA ASP A 56 -15.54 21.10 -26.87
C ASP A 56 -16.40 22.11 -26.08
N GLU A 57 -16.85 21.76 -24.87
CA GLU A 57 -17.61 22.66 -23.97
C GLU A 57 -16.75 23.74 -23.29
N ILE A 58 -15.40 23.62 -23.30
CA ILE A 58 -14.52 24.61 -22.67
C ILE A 58 -14.15 25.71 -23.66
N GLU A 59 -14.79 26.87 -23.55
CA GLU A 59 -14.61 27.98 -24.48
C GLU A 59 -13.65 29.06 -23.96
N THR A 60 -13.54 29.21 -22.64
CA THR A 60 -12.79 30.30 -22.01
C THR A 60 -11.51 29.83 -21.32
N LYS A 61 -10.59 30.77 -21.14
CA LYS A 61 -9.36 30.54 -20.37
C LYS A 61 -9.65 30.23 -18.90
N GLU A 62 -10.66 30.88 -18.32
CA GLU A 62 -11.02 30.68 -16.91
C GLU A 62 -11.54 29.26 -16.69
N GLU A 63 -12.47 28.79 -17.53
CA GLU A 63 -12.96 27.40 -17.47
C GLU A 63 -11.83 26.38 -17.65
N PHE A 64 -10.93 26.62 -18.60
CA PHE A 64 -9.77 25.74 -18.80
C PHE A 64 -8.87 25.72 -17.56
N GLN A 65 -8.60 26.88 -16.95
CA GLN A 65 -7.77 26.98 -15.77
C GLN A 65 -8.42 26.30 -14.56
N ASP A 66 -9.73 26.44 -14.36
CA ASP A 66 -10.46 25.77 -13.28
C ASP A 66 -10.39 24.24 -13.39
N VAL A 67 -10.51 23.71 -14.61
CA VAL A 67 -10.36 22.27 -14.88
C VAL A 67 -8.91 21.84 -14.65
N LEU A 68 -7.93 22.62 -15.13
CA LEU A 68 -6.52 22.33 -14.95
C LEU A 68 -6.11 22.34 -13.48
N ASP A 69 -6.53 23.33 -12.71
CA ASP A 69 -6.20 23.49 -11.29
C ASP A 69 -6.77 22.32 -10.47
N ARG A 70 -8.01 21.90 -10.76
CA ARG A 70 -8.60 20.70 -10.15
C ARG A 70 -7.74 19.45 -10.39
N TYR A 71 -7.31 19.23 -11.63
CA TYR A 71 -6.45 18.08 -11.94
C TYR A 71 -5.04 18.22 -11.38
N HIS A 72 -4.48 19.43 -11.34
CA HIS A 72 -3.22 19.70 -10.67
C HIS A 72 -3.28 19.29 -9.20
N HIS A 73 -4.33 19.70 -8.48
CA HIS A 73 -4.53 19.32 -7.09
C HIS A 73 -4.67 17.80 -6.90
N LEU A 74 -5.37 17.10 -7.79
CA LEU A 74 -5.46 15.64 -7.76
C LEU A 74 -4.08 14.99 -7.96
N ILE A 75 -3.29 15.47 -8.93
CA ILE A 75 -1.94 14.96 -9.19
C ILE A 75 -1.01 15.21 -7.98
N GLN A 76 -1.08 16.40 -7.36
CA GLN A 76 -0.27 16.69 -6.18
C GLN A 76 -0.69 15.84 -4.98
N ARG A 77 -2.00 15.63 -4.77
CA ARG A 77 -2.52 14.72 -3.75
C ARG A 77 -1.98 13.30 -3.97
N ASP A 78 -2.10 12.78 -5.18
CA ASP A 78 -1.63 11.43 -5.52
C ASP A 78 -0.11 11.29 -5.31
N LYS A 79 0.65 12.36 -5.59
CA LYS A 79 2.09 12.41 -5.33
C LYS A 79 2.42 12.38 -3.84
N ILE A 80 1.71 13.15 -3.02
CA ILE A 80 1.86 13.15 -1.55
C ILE A 80 1.56 11.76 -0.98
N LEU A 81 0.51 11.11 -1.50
CA LEU A 81 0.10 9.77 -1.09
C LEU A 81 0.97 8.64 -1.66
N GLY A 82 1.90 8.95 -2.58
CA GLY A 82 2.76 7.95 -3.23
C GLY A 82 2.02 7.01 -4.18
N VAL A 83 0.88 7.43 -4.75
CA VAL A 83 -0.02 6.61 -5.58
C VAL A 83 -0.12 7.08 -7.03
N LYS A 84 0.83 7.88 -7.50
CA LYS A 84 0.87 8.40 -8.86
C LYS A 84 0.67 7.30 -9.91
N ASP A 85 1.29 6.15 -9.71
CA ASP A 85 1.29 5.02 -10.65
C ASP A 85 0.13 4.01 -10.45
N LEU A 86 -0.75 4.24 -9.46
CA LEU A 86 -1.94 3.40 -9.28
C LEU A 86 -3.00 3.75 -10.33
N SER A 87 -3.87 2.78 -10.65
CA SER A 87 -5.08 3.05 -11.44
C SER A 87 -6.02 4.01 -10.71
N VAL A 88 -6.97 4.60 -11.44
CA VAL A 88 -7.97 5.50 -10.87
C VAL A 88 -8.73 4.82 -9.72
N GLU A 89 -9.30 3.64 -9.99
CA GLU A 89 -10.03 2.83 -8.99
C GLU A 89 -9.22 2.59 -7.71
N ARG A 90 -7.94 2.25 -7.83
CA ARG A 90 -7.07 1.98 -6.67
C ARG A 90 -6.72 3.27 -5.91
N THR A 91 -6.60 4.38 -6.63
CA THR A 91 -6.32 5.70 -6.04
C THR A 91 -7.51 6.18 -5.24
N ASP A 92 -8.73 6.01 -5.77
CA ASP A 92 -9.97 6.39 -5.12
C ASP A 92 -10.20 5.54 -3.86
N LEU A 93 -10.06 4.22 -3.97
CA LEU A 93 -10.13 3.32 -2.81
C LEU A 93 -9.17 3.75 -1.70
N LEU A 94 -7.91 4.05 -2.02
CA LEU A 94 -6.95 4.47 -1.00
C LEU A 94 -7.33 5.83 -0.39
N SER A 95 -7.77 6.78 -1.22
CA SER A 95 -8.16 8.11 -0.76
C SER A 95 -9.34 8.04 0.21
N ASP A 96 -10.35 7.22 -0.11
CA ASP A 96 -11.50 6.97 0.76
C ASP A 96 -11.08 6.32 2.07
N LEU A 97 -10.23 5.29 2.01
CA LEU A 97 -9.72 4.63 3.22
C LEU A 97 -8.91 5.58 4.10
N ILE A 98 -8.01 6.38 3.53
CA ILE A 98 -7.23 7.37 4.29
C ILE A 98 -8.16 8.39 4.94
N GLY A 99 -9.15 8.91 4.21
CA GLY A 99 -10.10 9.87 4.74
C GLY A 99 -10.91 9.30 5.91
N LEU A 100 -11.41 8.07 5.78
CA LEU A 100 -12.15 7.38 6.84
C LEU A 100 -11.29 7.12 8.07
N ILE A 101 -10.10 6.55 7.89
CA ILE A 101 -9.18 6.22 8.99
C ILE A 101 -8.71 7.48 9.70
N THR A 102 -8.37 8.54 8.95
CA THR A 102 -7.91 9.81 9.53
C THR A 102 -9.01 10.41 10.41
N LYS A 103 -10.24 10.47 9.88
CA LYS A 103 -11.39 11.03 10.61
C LYS A 103 -11.69 10.26 11.90
N ASP A 104 -11.58 8.94 11.87
CA ASP A 104 -11.82 8.10 13.05
C ASP A 104 -10.66 8.22 14.05
N ILE A 105 -9.40 8.20 13.63
CA ILE A 105 -8.25 8.41 14.54
C ILE A 105 -8.28 9.79 15.20
N GLU A 106 -8.80 10.82 14.53
CA GLU A 106 -9.00 12.16 15.09
C GLU A 106 -10.16 12.23 16.09
N SER A 107 -11.02 11.20 16.18
CA SER A 107 -12.08 11.13 17.18
C SER A 107 -11.53 10.78 18.56
N GLU A 108 -12.23 11.18 19.61
CA GLU A 108 -11.82 10.89 20.99
C GLU A 108 -12.04 9.41 21.39
N ASP A 109 -12.82 8.65 20.61
CA ASP A 109 -13.31 7.31 20.91
C ASP A 109 -12.77 6.22 19.97
N TYR A 110 -11.75 6.50 19.17
CA TYR A 110 -11.16 5.53 18.26
C TYR A 110 -10.62 4.29 18.98
N CYS A 111 -10.77 3.12 18.36
CA CYS A 111 -10.27 1.86 18.91
C CYS A 111 -8.99 1.41 18.20
N LYS A 112 -7.85 1.55 18.88
CA LYS A 112 -6.54 1.13 18.35
C LYS A 112 -6.51 -0.34 17.90
N ASP A 113 -7.21 -1.22 18.62
CA ASP A 113 -7.17 -2.66 18.35
C ASP A 113 -7.88 -3.02 17.04
N ILE A 114 -8.89 -2.25 16.62
CA ILE A 114 -9.53 -2.39 15.29
C ILE A 114 -8.50 -2.17 14.19
N TYR A 115 -7.66 -1.15 14.31
CA TYR A 115 -6.61 -0.87 13.33
C TYR A 115 -5.49 -1.91 13.33
N ALA A 116 -5.12 -2.42 14.51
CA ALA A 116 -4.20 -3.55 14.60
C ALA A 116 -4.76 -4.78 13.88
N PHE A 117 -6.05 -5.07 14.06
CA PHE A 117 -6.74 -6.16 13.38
C PHE A 117 -6.83 -5.96 11.86
N ILE A 118 -7.18 -4.76 11.38
CA ILE A 118 -7.19 -4.43 9.94
C ILE A 118 -5.80 -4.65 9.33
N ASN A 119 -4.74 -4.16 9.99
CA ASN A 119 -3.37 -4.34 9.52
C ASN A 119 -2.99 -5.83 9.46
N MET A 120 -3.36 -6.62 10.48
CA MET A 120 -3.15 -8.07 10.48
C MET A 120 -3.89 -8.74 9.30
N LEU A 121 -5.18 -8.41 9.10
CA LEU A 121 -5.98 -8.96 8.00
C LEU A 121 -5.34 -8.66 6.63
N VAL A 122 -4.98 -7.40 6.36
CA VAL A 122 -4.40 -6.98 5.08
C VAL A 122 -3.09 -7.70 4.77
N ARG A 123 -2.27 -7.96 5.80
CA ARG A 123 -0.99 -8.68 5.65
C ARG A 123 -1.17 -10.16 5.34
N SER A 124 -2.21 -10.81 5.87
CA SER A 124 -2.29 -12.27 5.92
C SER A 124 -3.43 -12.89 5.13
N TYR A 125 -4.42 -12.12 4.63
CA TYR A 125 -5.61 -12.68 4.00
C TYR A 125 -5.34 -13.52 2.74
N LYS A 126 -4.21 -13.28 2.07
CA LYS A 126 -3.80 -14.06 0.88
C LYS A 126 -3.31 -15.46 1.23
N GLU A 127 -2.73 -15.61 2.42
CA GLU A 127 -2.13 -16.86 2.89
C GLU A 127 -3.09 -17.66 3.77
N VAL A 128 -4.03 -16.97 4.44
CA VAL A 128 -5.00 -17.55 5.36
C VAL A 128 -6.43 -17.35 4.80
N PRO A 129 -6.99 -18.33 4.06
CA PRO A 129 -8.30 -18.18 3.42
C PRO A 129 -9.44 -17.84 4.39
N THR A 130 -9.33 -18.27 5.64
CA THR A 130 -10.32 -17.97 6.69
C THR A 130 -10.46 -16.47 6.95
N TYR A 131 -9.40 -15.67 6.84
CA TYR A 131 -9.47 -14.22 7.03
C TYR A 131 -10.26 -13.54 5.92
N ARG A 132 -10.10 -13.99 4.67
CA ARG A 132 -10.93 -13.53 3.56
C ARG A 132 -12.39 -13.90 3.79
N ARG A 133 -12.68 -15.15 4.15
CA ARG A 133 -14.07 -15.60 4.44
C ARG A 133 -14.70 -14.78 5.58
N PHE A 134 -13.94 -14.49 6.64
CA PHE A 134 -14.42 -13.65 7.73
C PHE A 134 -14.86 -12.27 7.24
N SER A 135 -14.05 -11.60 6.41
CA SER A 135 -14.43 -10.32 5.82
C SER A 135 -15.63 -10.44 4.88
N ASP A 136 -15.62 -11.45 4.01
CA ASP A 136 -16.69 -11.72 3.04
C ASP A 136 -18.05 -11.92 3.72
N TYR A 137 -18.08 -12.61 4.87
CA TYR A 137 -19.29 -12.77 5.68
C TYR A 137 -19.98 -11.44 5.99
N PHE A 138 -19.24 -10.45 6.50
CA PHE A 138 -19.81 -9.14 6.81
C PHE A 138 -20.19 -8.38 5.55
N LEU A 139 -19.45 -8.54 4.45
CA LEU A 139 -19.80 -7.91 3.18
C LEU A 139 -21.11 -8.46 2.60
N TYR A 140 -21.37 -9.77 2.70
CA TYR A 140 -22.65 -10.35 2.31
C TYR A 140 -23.80 -9.84 3.18
N LEU A 141 -23.64 -9.84 4.52
CA LEU A 141 -24.69 -9.37 5.43
C LEU A 141 -25.05 -7.89 5.22
N ASN A 142 -24.08 -7.07 4.81
CA ASN A 142 -24.28 -5.63 4.57
C ASN A 142 -24.58 -5.29 3.09
N GLY A 143 -24.91 -6.29 2.28
CA GLY A 143 -25.29 -6.11 0.87
C GLY A 143 -24.19 -5.53 -0.01
N LYS A 144 -22.92 -5.65 0.40
CA LYS A 144 -21.75 -5.24 -0.38
C LYS A 144 -21.28 -6.34 -1.35
N LYS A 145 -21.77 -7.56 -1.16
CA LYS A 145 -21.63 -8.69 -2.09
C LYS A 145 -22.97 -9.40 -2.25
N ASP A 146 -23.20 -10.02 -3.40
CA ASP A 146 -24.43 -10.77 -3.66
C ASP A 146 -24.36 -12.16 -3.01
N ILE A 147 -25.36 -12.52 -2.21
CA ILE A 147 -25.45 -13.84 -1.57
C ILE A 147 -25.41 -15.01 -2.58
N ASN A 148 -25.81 -14.77 -3.82
CA ASN A 148 -25.76 -15.75 -4.90
C ASN A 148 -24.32 -16.05 -5.36
N ASP A 149 -23.36 -15.18 -5.03
CA ASP A 149 -21.93 -15.40 -5.32
C ASP A 149 -21.25 -16.34 -4.31
N ILE A 150 -21.97 -16.82 -3.30
CA ILE A 150 -21.43 -17.75 -2.31
C ILE A 150 -21.21 -19.12 -2.94
N VAL A 151 -19.95 -19.53 -3.00
CA VAL A 151 -19.57 -20.89 -3.43
C VAL A 151 -19.95 -21.94 -2.39
N GLU A 152 -20.27 -23.15 -2.84
CA GLU A 152 -20.78 -24.24 -1.98
C GLU A 152 -19.83 -24.56 -0.81
N GLU A 153 -18.52 -24.56 -1.07
CA GLU A 153 -17.47 -24.87 -0.10
C GLU A 153 -17.44 -23.91 1.10
N ASP A 154 -17.89 -22.66 0.91
CA ASP A 154 -17.88 -21.64 1.96
C ASP A 154 -19.20 -21.60 2.76
N LYS A 155 -20.27 -22.23 2.28
CA LYS A 155 -21.60 -22.21 2.94
C LYS A 155 -21.54 -22.75 4.36
N ALA A 156 -20.77 -23.81 4.59
CA ALA A 156 -20.60 -24.37 5.92
C ALA A 156 -19.95 -23.35 6.88
N PHE A 157 -18.93 -22.62 6.42
CA PHE A 157 -18.29 -21.58 7.22
C PHE A 157 -19.29 -20.46 7.55
N TYR A 158 -19.96 -19.90 6.54
CA TYR A 158 -20.91 -18.80 6.74
C TYR A 158 -22.10 -19.19 7.61
N GLY A 159 -22.64 -20.41 7.45
CA GLY A 159 -23.75 -20.91 8.26
C GLY A 159 -23.38 -21.09 9.74
N ASN A 160 -22.22 -21.71 10.02
CA ASN A 160 -21.75 -21.88 11.40
C ASN A 160 -21.38 -20.53 12.04
N PHE A 161 -20.74 -19.64 11.27
CA PHE A 161 -20.37 -18.32 11.78
C PHE A 161 -21.61 -17.46 12.05
N TYR A 162 -22.64 -17.53 11.19
CA TYR A 162 -23.93 -16.91 11.46
C TYR A 162 -24.60 -17.44 12.74
N ASP A 163 -24.62 -18.75 12.96
CA ASP A 163 -25.19 -19.33 14.18
C ASP A 163 -24.45 -18.85 15.44
N LEU A 164 -23.12 -18.79 15.40
CA LEU A 164 -22.29 -18.25 16.48
C LEU A 164 -22.65 -16.79 16.78
N MET A 165 -22.58 -15.91 15.77
CA MET A 165 -22.88 -14.49 15.93
C MET A 165 -24.32 -14.25 16.39
N LYS A 166 -25.27 -15.03 15.86
CA LYS A 166 -26.68 -14.95 16.28
C LYS A 166 -26.85 -15.31 17.75
N LYS A 167 -26.18 -16.36 18.23
CA LYS A 167 -26.21 -16.72 19.65
C LYS A 167 -25.61 -15.63 20.53
N ASP A 168 -24.53 -14.98 20.10
CA ASP A 168 -23.93 -13.85 20.80
C ASP A 168 -24.91 -12.68 20.93
N THR A 169 -25.49 -12.24 19.80
CA THR A 169 -26.43 -11.11 19.76
C THR A 169 -27.74 -11.33 20.52
N GLU A 170 -28.10 -12.59 20.79
CA GLU A 170 -29.31 -12.96 21.51
C GLU A 170 -29.03 -13.39 22.95
N ASP A 171 -27.81 -13.19 23.46
CA ASP A 171 -27.36 -13.59 24.80
C ASP A 171 -27.56 -15.10 25.08
N ARG A 172 -27.35 -15.93 24.05
CA ARG A 172 -27.50 -17.40 24.10
C ARG A 172 -26.19 -18.17 23.98
N LEU A 173 -25.04 -17.48 24.02
CA LEU A 173 -23.76 -18.16 24.12
C LEU A 173 -23.63 -18.83 25.50
N VAL A 174 -23.20 -20.09 25.46
CA VAL A 174 -22.92 -20.87 26.66
C VAL A 174 -21.42 -21.03 26.75
N ASP A 175 -20.87 -20.75 27.93
CA ASP A 175 -19.46 -21.00 28.23
C ASP A 175 -19.18 -22.50 28.13
N ASP A 176 -18.24 -22.85 27.27
CA ASP A 176 -17.68 -24.20 27.13
C ASP A 176 -16.20 -24.12 27.50
N SER A 177 -15.91 -24.40 28.77
CA SER A 177 -14.57 -24.31 29.34
C SER A 177 -13.54 -25.10 28.53
N GLY A 178 -13.93 -26.21 27.88
CA GLY A 178 -13.03 -27.00 27.06
C GLY A 178 -12.63 -26.32 25.75
N LEU A 179 -13.52 -25.53 25.15
CA LEU A 179 -13.19 -24.74 23.95
C LEU A 179 -12.30 -23.55 24.29
N PHE A 180 -12.51 -22.92 25.45
CA PHE A 180 -11.65 -21.84 25.91
C PHE A 180 -10.22 -22.31 26.17
N ASP A 181 -10.03 -23.47 26.82
CA ASP A 181 -8.70 -24.06 27.03
C ASP A 181 -7.96 -24.32 25.70
N LEU A 182 -8.69 -24.79 24.67
CA LEU A 182 -8.12 -24.99 23.33
C LEU A 182 -7.74 -23.66 22.66
N PHE A 183 -8.54 -22.62 22.86
CA PHE A 183 -8.22 -21.27 22.39
C PHE A 183 -6.96 -20.72 23.08
N GLU A 184 -6.87 -20.80 24.41
CA GLU A 184 -5.68 -20.37 25.16
C GLU A 184 -4.42 -21.10 24.71
N LYS A 185 -4.51 -22.42 24.54
CA LYS A 185 -3.41 -23.22 24.00
C LYS A 185 -2.98 -22.70 22.63
N ARG A 186 -3.95 -22.43 21.75
CA ARG A 186 -3.66 -21.93 20.40
C ARG A 186 -3.00 -20.55 20.40
N VAL A 187 -3.43 -19.65 21.29
CA VAL A 187 -2.79 -18.33 21.47
C VAL A 187 -1.32 -18.50 21.86
N ASN A 188 -1.03 -19.36 22.84
CA ASN A 188 0.33 -19.63 23.29
C ASN A 188 1.22 -20.24 22.19
N GLU A 189 0.67 -21.17 21.39
CA GLU A 189 1.39 -21.73 20.24
C GLU A 189 1.79 -20.66 19.21
N ILE A 190 0.93 -19.67 18.97
CA ILE A 190 1.22 -18.56 18.04
C ILE A 190 2.30 -17.66 18.61
N LEU A 191 2.22 -17.32 19.90
CA LEU A 191 3.20 -16.48 20.58
C LEU A 191 4.62 -17.10 20.56
N ILE A 192 4.72 -18.40 20.85
CA ILE A 192 6.00 -19.12 20.81
C ILE A 192 6.61 -19.04 19.41
N LYS A 193 5.82 -19.32 18.36
CA LYS A 193 6.30 -19.26 16.98
C LYS A 193 6.76 -17.87 16.55
N GLN A 194 6.08 -16.82 17.02
CA GLN A 194 6.48 -15.45 16.73
C GLN A 194 7.82 -15.11 17.38
N ASN A 195 8.02 -15.51 18.64
CA ASN A 195 9.28 -15.30 19.34
C ASN A 195 10.43 -16.06 18.68
N GLU A 196 10.23 -17.34 18.31
CA GLU A 196 11.23 -18.13 17.58
C GLU A 196 11.62 -17.47 16.25
N GLN A 197 10.64 -16.96 15.49
CA GLN A 197 10.90 -16.24 14.24
C GLN A 197 11.67 -14.93 14.46
N GLU A 198 11.39 -14.22 15.54
CA GLU A 198 12.09 -12.98 15.89
C GLU A 198 13.53 -13.26 16.33
N GLU A 199 13.77 -14.32 17.09
CA GLU A 199 15.10 -14.80 17.46
C GLU A 199 15.92 -15.19 16.21
N ASP A 200 15.35 -16.00 15.32
CA ASP A 200 15.97 -16.40 14.04
C ASP A 200 16.32 -15.18 13.17
N LEU A 201 15.40 -14.21 13.07
CA LEU A 201 15.62 -12.99 12.30
C LEU A 201 16.72 -12.13 12.94
N THR A 202 16.73 -12.03 14.26
CA THR A 202 17.75 -11.30 15.01
C THR A 202 19.12 -11.94 14.81
N GLU A 203 19.24 -13.26 14.92
CA GLU A 203 20.48 -13.99 14.66
C GLU A 203 20.98 -13.73 13.24
N LYS A 204 20.09 -13.79 12.25
CA LYS A 204 20.42 -13.52 10.86
C LYS A 204 20.93 -12.09 10.63
N VAL A 205 20.23 -11.08 11.17
CA VAL A 205 20.64 -9.67 11.05
C VAL A 205 21.99 -9.42 11.73
N MET A 206 22.19 -10.01 12.92
CA MET A 206 23.45 -9.91 13.66
C MET A 206 24.60 -10.53 12.86
N LYS A 207 24.39 -11.70 12.25
CA LYS A 207 25.37 -12.35 11.39
C LYS A 207 25.71 -11.51 10.16
N GLU A 208 24.73 -10.92 9.50
CA GLU A 208 24.94 -10.05 8.35
C GLU A 208 25.74 -8.78 8.72
N LYS A 209 25.38 -8.11 9.82
CA LYS A 209 26.14 -6.95 10.35
C LYS A 209 27.58 -7.34 10.69
N PHE A 210 27.76 -8.50 11.33
CA PHE A 210 29.08 -9.01 11.68
C PHE A 210 29.93 -9.30 10.43
N ASP A 211 29.36 -9.97 9.43
CA ASP A 211 30.02 -10.24 8.15
C ASP A 211 30.45 -8.94 7.43
N GLU A 212 29.63 -7.88 7.49
CA GLU A 212 29.99 -6.57 6.96
C GLU A 212 31.17 -5.93 7.70
N LEU A 213 31.17 -5.98 9.03
CA LEU A 213 32.27 -5.46 9.85
C LEU A 213 33.58 -6.21 9.58
N VAL A 214 33.53 -7.55 9.49
CA VAL A 214 34.68 -8.38 9.12
C VAL A 214 35.20 -8.00 7.74
N ARG A 215 34.31 -7.90 6.73
CA ARG A 215 34.71 -7.48 5.37
C ARG A 215 35.36 -6.10 5.35
N LYS A 216 34.85 -5.17 6.15
CA LYS A 216 35.41 -3.82 6.26
C LYS A 216 36.80 -3.85 6.92
N ALA A 217 36.95 -4.57 8.02
CA ALA A 217 38.23 -4.73 8.72
C ALA A 217 39.30 -5.36 7.80
N ILE A 218 38.94 -6.41 7.05
CA ILE A 218 39.84 -7.03 6.05
C ILE A 218 40.26 -6.01 4.99
N LYS A 219 39.30 -5.27 4.42
CA LYS A 219 39.60 -4.23 3.42
C LYS A 219 40.54 -3.16 3.96
N ASP A 220 40.36 -2.75 5.21
CA ASP A 220 41.20 -1.72 5.82
C ASP A 220 42.61 -2.24 6.13
N LYS A 221 42.76 -3.52 6.52
CA LYS A 221 44.08 -4.18 6.65
C LYS A 221 44.79 -4.32 5.31
N ILE A 222 44.08 -4.71 4.24
CA ILE A 222 44.66 -4.77 2.88
C ILE A 222 45.15 -3.38 2.44
N LYS A 223 44.37 -2.32 2.70
CA LYS A 223 44.80 -0.93 2.42
C LYS A 223 46.03 -0.50 3.21
N GLN A 224 46.23 -1.06 4.41
CA GLN A 224 47.43 -0.85 5.23
C GLN A 224 48.64 -1.66 4.73
N GLY A 225 48.50 -2.45 3.65
CA GLY A 225 49.60 -3.16 2.99
C GLY A 225 49.78 -4.62 3.43
N TYR A 226 48.85 -5.18 4.21
CA TYR A 226 48.87 -6.60 4.59
C TYR A 226 48.36 -7.48 3.44
N ASP A 227 49.03 -8.61 3.17
CA ASP A 227 48.47 -9.68 2.32
C ASP A 227 47.36 -10.39 3.09
N VAL A 228 46.27 -10.73 2.40
CA VAL A 228 45.10 -11.43 2.98
C VAL A 228 45.51 -12.73 3.66
N LYS A 229 46.54 -13.42 3.16
CA LYS A 229 47.03 -14.67 3.73
C LYS A 229 47.76 -14.51 5.08
N ASP A 230 48.19 -13.30 5.39
CA ASP A 230 48.93 -12.95 6.60
C ASP A 230 48.04 -12.25 7.64
N ILE A 231 46.75 -12.05 7.35
CA ILE A 231 45.77 -11.51 8.29
C ILE A 231 45.39 -12.63 9.27
N ASP A 232 45.86 -12.54 10.51
CA ASP A 232 45.45 -13.43 11.59
C ASP A 232 43.99 -13.13 12.02
N PRO A 233 43.07 -14.10 11.91
CA PRO A 233 41.67 -13.94 12.29
C PRO A 233 41.46 -13.44 13.73
N GLU A 234 42.30 -13.83 14.69
CA GLU A 234 42.16 -13.39 16.10
C GLU A 234 42.46 -11.90 16.24
N THR A 235 43.56 -11.42 15.65
CA THR A 235 43.92 -9.99 15.66
C THR A 235 42.96 -9.13 14.83
N LEU A 236 42.33 -9.72 13.80
CA LEU A 236 41.29 -9.07 13.03
C LEU A 236 40.03 -8.87 13.87
N PHE A 237 39.64 -9.89 14.63
CA PHE A 237 38.47 -9.85 15.52
C PHE A 237 38.61 -8.76 16.59
N ASP A 238 39.78 -8.63 17.21
CA ASP A 238 40.07 -7.58 18.20
C ASP A 238 40.01 -6.15 17.63
N SER A 239 40.15 -6.02 16.31
CA SER A 239 40.06 -4.73 15.62
C SER A 239 38.62 -4.36 15.19
N ILE A 240 37.67 -5.26 15.37
CA ILE A 240 36.25 -5.03 15.06
C ILE A 240 35.58 -4.36 16.25
N ASP A 241 35.06 -3.16 16.01
CA ASP A 241 34.28 -2.41 16.98
C ASP A 241 32.85 -2.97 17.10
N LEU A 242 32.68 -3.90 18.05
CA LEU A 242 31.39 -4.55 18.33
C LEU A 242 30.35 -3.62 18.97
N SER A 243 30.72 -2.40 19.39
CA SER A 243 29.76 -1.41 19.93
C SER A 243 28.81 -0.83 18.88
N LYS A 244 29.03 -1.16 17.60
CA LYS A 244 28.23 -0.73 16.44
C LYS A 244 27.22 -1.77 15.96
N ILE A 245 27.08 -2.88 16.69
CA ILE A 245 26.10 -3.95 16.43
C ILE A 245 24.84 -3.66 17.22
#